data_AF-A0AAD8YRT4-F1
#
_entry.id   AF-A0AAD8YRT4-F1
#
_cell.length_a   1.000
_cell.length_b   1.000
_cell.length_c   1.000
_cell.angle_alpha   90.00
_cell.angle_beta   90.00
_cell.angle_gamma   90.00
#
_symmetry.space_group_name_H-M   'P 1'
#
loop_
_entity.id
_entity.type
_entity.pdbx_description
1 polymer ?
#
loop_
_entity_poly.entity_id
_entity_poly.type
_entity_poly.pdbx_seq_one_letter_code
_entity_poly.pdbx_strand_id
1 'polypeptide(L)'
;MVGVLVLASSPFPAPGVIPQGLWFLIAEYTVCKIGCCFSSVDKAAQICSNLQIQFPTVEHHGTNEEPKDFYVFNDNPNAPTVIHMPLLNASNCKGEVNMWKDRYQTFQSAYDDKMIRDLMVKAGLNITNTKGKLLKEIDEVVKRKKNQ
;
A
#
# COMPACT_ATOMS: atom_id res chain seq x y z
N MET A 1 -21.08 -9.72 4.96
CA MET A 1 -20.51 -8.52 5.63
C MET A 1 -19.25 -8.16 4.88
N VAL A 2 -19.10 -6.92 4.38
CA VAL A 2 -17.89 -6.49 3.67
C VAL A 2 -16.95 -5.91 4.72
N GLY A 3 -15.91 -6.65 5.10
CA GLY A 3 -14.88 -6.19 6.03
C GLY A 3 -13.74 -5.52 5.26
N VAL A 4 -13.35 -4.31 5.68
CA VAL A 4 -12.13 -3.65 5.20
C VAL A 4 -11.13 -3.68 6.36
N LEU A 5 -10.14 -4.56 6.29
CA LEU A 5 -9.01 -4.53 7.23
C LEU A 5 -7.89 -3.70 6.63
N VAL A 6 -7.55 -2.60 7.30
CA VAL A 6 -6.41 -1.73 6.99
C VAL A 6 -5.21 -2.20 7.80
N LEU A 7 -4.15 -2.65 7.14
CA LEU A 7 -2.89 -3.00 7.80
C LEU A 7 -1.90 -1.82 7.68
N ALA A 8 -1.38 -1.36 8.82
CA ALA A 8 -0.35 -0.33 8.90
C ALA A 8 0.80 -0.86 9.76
N SER A 9 1.91 -1.28 9.13
CA SER A 9 3.24 -1.58 9.74
C SER A 9 3.29 -2.52 10.96
N SER A 10 2.16 -3.04 11.44
CA SER A 10 2.04 -3.94 12.58
C SER A 10 2.19 -5.39 12.13
N PRO A 11 2.66 -6.30 13.00
CA PRO A 11 2.78 -7.71 12.64
C PRO A 11 1.45 -8.23 12.13
N PHE A 12 1.51 -8.98 11.03
CA PHE A 12 0.38 -9.69 10.44
C PHE A 12 -0.42 -10.38 11.55
N PRO A 13 -1.77 -10.33 11.53
CA PRO A 13 -2.56 -10.94 12.59
C PRO A 13 -2.19 -12.42 12.75
N ALA A 14 -2.08 -12.87 14.00
CA ALA A 14 -1.70 -14.23 14.33
C ALA A 14 -2.64 -15.26 13.65
N PRO A 15 -2.14 -16.46 13.33
CA PRO A 15 -2.96 -17.53 12.75
C PRO A 15 -4.20 -17.77 13.64
N GLY A 16 -5.41 -17.63 13.06
CA GLY A 16 -6.68 -17.80 13.77
C GLY A 16 -7.56 -16.55 13.89
N VAL A 17 -7.05 -15.36 13.54
CA VAL A 17 -7.83 -14.09 13.55
C VAL A 17 -8.33 -13.70 12.15
N ILE A 18 -8.07 -14.53 11.13
CA ILE A 18 -8.38 -14.24 9.73
C ILE A 18 -9.78 -14.79 9.42
N PRO A 19 -10.82 -13.95 9.32
CA PRO A 19 -12.18 -14.44 9.10
C PRO A 19 -12.30 -15.03 7.69
N GLN A 20 -12.96 -16.18 7.57
CA GLN A 20 -13.33 -16.73 6.27
C GLN A 20 -14.49 -15.91 5.70
N GLY A 21 -14.17 -15.03 4.75
CA GLY A 21 -15.15 -14.23 4.02
C GLY A 21 -14.70 -12.77 3.83
N LEU A 22 -14.15 -12.50 2.64
CA LEU A 22 -14.09 -11.19 1.96
C LEU A 22 -13.24 -10.07 2.62
N TRP A 23 -12.48 -9.28 1.84
CA TRP A 23 -11.06 -9.46 1.50
C TRP A 23 -10.31 -8.16 1.88
N PHE A 24 -8.98 -8.25 2.10
CA PHE A 24 -8.12 -7.29 2.80
C PHE A 24 -7.66 -6.07 1.97
N LEU A 25 -7.69 -4.84 2.53
CA LEU A 25 -7.12 -3.62 1.94
C LEU A 25 -5.81 -3.25 2.67
N ILE A 26 -4.65 -3.62 2.14
CA ILE A 26 -3.36 -3.26 2.77
C ILE A 26 -2.92 -1.85 2.32
N ALA A 27 -3.54 -0.82 2.89
CA ALA A 27 -3.11 0.56 2.73
C ALA A 27 -1.92 0.85 3.67
N GLU A 28 -0.72 0.49 3.23
CA GLU A 28 0.51 0.80 3.97
C GLU A 28 1.12 2.12 3.54
N TYR A 29 1.23 3.06 4.46
CA TYR A 29 2.04 4.27 4.28
C TYR A 29 3.48 3.97 4.66
N THR A 30 4.26 3.43 3.72
CA THR A 30 5.71 3.21 3.94
C THR A 30 6.50 4.43 3.45
N VAL A 31 7.41 4.91 4.30
CA VAL A 31 8.49 5.79 3.86
C VAL A 31 9.53 4.91 3.17
N CYS A 32 9.36 4.77 1.86
CA CYS A 32 10.09 3.84 1.02
C CYS A 32 11.53 4.33 0.76
N LYS A 33 12.55 3.56 1.17
CA LYS A 33 13.92 3.67 0.63
C LYS A 33 13.92 3.39 -0.88
N ILE A 34 14.86 3.97 -1.63
CA ILE A 34 15.07 3.64 -3.07
C ILE A 34 15.15 2.11 -3.22
N GLY A 35 14.26 1.52 -4.02
CA GLY A 35 14.15 0.07 -4.24
C GLY A 35 13.30 -0.73 -3.25
N CYS A 36 12.70 -0.13 -2.20
CA CYS A 36 12.02 -0.88 -1.13
C CYS A 36 10.48 -0.68 -1.06
N CYS A 37 9.84 -0.06 -2.06
CA CYS A 37 8.43 0.35 -1.91
C CYS A 37 7.49 -0.83 -1.69
N PHE A 38 7.83 -1.99 -2.25
CA PHE A 38 7.06 -3.22 -2.14
C PHE A 38 7.51 -4.14 -1.00
N SER A 39 8.63 -3.84 -0.31
CA SER A 39 9.25 -4.76 0.66
C SER A 39 8.33 -5.23 1.79
N SER A 40 7.35 -4.41 2.19
CA SER A 40 6.35 -4.80 3.17
C SER A 40 5.27 -5.72 2.59
N VAL A 41 4.82 -5.46 1.36
CA VAL A 41 3.88 -6.33 0.63
C VAL A 41 4.55 -7.68 0.32
N ASP A 42 5.85 -7.69 0.00
CA ASP A 42 6.63 -8.91 -0.23
C ASP A 42 6.75 -9.74 1.05
N LYS A 43 7.01 -9.08 2.19
CA LYS A 43 7.01 -9.74 3.50
C LYS A 43 5.64 -10.31 3.84
N ALA A 44 4.55 -9.57 3.56
CA ALA A 44 3.20 -10.07 3.76
C ALA A 44 2.91 -11.30 2.89
N ALA A 45 3.31 -11.28 1.61
CA ALA A 45 3.23 -12.42 0.71
C ALA A 45 4.01 -13.63 1.25
N GLN A 46 5.23 -13.42 1.74
CA GLN A 46 6.06 -14.48 2.33
C GLN A 46 5.42 -15.07 3.59
N ILE A 47 4.88 -14.23 4.49
CA ILE A 47 4.17 -14.68 5.69
C ILE A 47 2.93 -15.49 5.30
N CYS A 48 2.14 -15.02 4.34
CA CYS A 48 0.96 -15.74 3.85
C CYS A 48 1.34 -17.11 3.27
N SER A 49 2.41 -17.16 2.47
CA SER A 49 2.96 -18.41 1.92
C SER A 49 3.33 -19.41 3.03
N ASN A 50 4.05 -18.95 4.06
CA ASN A 50 4.42 -19.77 5.21
C ASN A 50 3.21 -20.30 6.00
N LEU A 51 2.10 -19.54 6.02
CA LEU A 51 0.85 -19.89 6.69
C LEU A 51 -0.14 -20.62 5.78
N GLN A 52 0.23 -20.94 4.54
CA GLN A 52 -0.64 -21.56 3.53
C GLN A 52 -1.91 -20.73 3.24
N ILE A 53 -1.81 -19.41 3.38
CA ILE A 53 -2.86 -18.43 3.06
C ILE A 53 -2.64 -17.97 1.62
N GLN A 54 -3.72 -17.94 0.83
CA GLN A 54 -3.66 -17.43 -0.53
C GLN A 54 -3.39 -15.92 -0.55
N PHE A 55 -2.43 -15.50 -1.37
CA PHE A 55 -2.04 -14.11 -1.54
C PHE A 55 -1.80 -13.84 -3.04
N PRO A 56 -2.16 -12.65 -3.57
CA PRO A 56 -1.93 -12.34 -4.98
C PRO A 56 -0.43 -12.22 -5.30
N THR A 57 -0.07 -12.38 -6.57
CA THR A 57 1.31 -12.14 -7.01
C THR A 57 1.63 -10.64 -6.91
N VAL A 58 2.77 -10.31 -6.31
CA VAL A 58 3.25 -8.93 -6.22
C VAL A 58 4.09 -8.63 -7.45
N GLU A 59 3.55 -7.85 -8.38
CA GLU A 59 4.30 -7.38 -9.54
C GLU A 59 5.21 -6.21 -9.14
N HIS A 60 6.50 -6.33 -9.44
CA HIS A 60 7.47 -5.26 -9.24
C HIS A 60 7.60 -4.41 -10.50
N HIS A 61 7.37 -3.11 -10.35
CA HIS A 61 7.67 -2.14 -11.39
C HIS A 61 9.15 -1.71 -11.31
N GLY A 62 9.69 -1.24 -12.43
CA GLY A 62 11.12 -0.90 -12.55
C GLY A 62 11.59 0.08 -11.48
N THR A 63 12.79 -0.15 -10.94
CA THR A 63 13.38 0.65 -9.84
C THR A 63 13.60 2.13 -10.18
N ASN A 64 13.61 2.47 -11.47
CA ASN A 64 13.86 3.82 -11.98
C ASN A 64 12.56 4.60 -12.27
N GLU A 65 11.39 3.97 -12.10
CA GLU A 65 10.10 4.63 -12.28
C GLU A 65 9.63 5.25 -10.97
N GLU A 66 9.04 6.43 -11.06
CA GLU A 66 8.40 7.03 -9.90
C GLU A 66 7.17 6.21 -9.49
N PRO A 67 6.91 6.03 -8.18
CA PRO A 67 5.75 5.29 -7.72
C PRO A 67 4.45 5.92 -8.21
N LYS A 68 3.49 5.06 -8.56
CA LYS A 68 2.11 5.45 -8.87
C LYS A 68 1.36 5.84 -7.60
N ASP A 69 0.19 6.44 -7.77
CA ASP A 69 -0.75 6.75 -6.69
C ASP A 69 -1.05 5.50 -5.83
N PHE A 70 -1.31 4.38 -6.50
CA PHE A 70 -1.52 3.06 -5.90
C PHE A 70 -1.30 1.93 -6.91
N TYR A 71 -1.20 0.72 -6.40
CA TYR A 71 -1.06 -0.54 -7.14
C TYR A 71 -2.14 -1.51 -6.68
N VAL A 72 -2.66 -2.32 -7.60
CA VAL A 72 -3.71 -3.29 -7.33
C VAL A 72 -3.20 -4.67 -7.73
N PHE A 73 -3.19 -5.60 -6.79
CA PHE A 73 -2.83 -7.00 -7.01
C PHE A 73 -4.08 -7.86 -6.84
N ASN A 74 -4.56 -8.46 -7.93
CA ASN A 74 -5.83 -9.19 -7.98
C ASN A 74 -5.81 -10.37 -8.97
N ASP A 75 -4.63 -10.86 -9.32
CA ASP A 75 -4.37 -11.92 -10.30
C ASP A 75 -4.96 -13.28 -9.90
N ASN A 76 -5.14 -13.53 -8.59
CA ASN A 76 -5.74 -14.75 -8.09
C ASN A 76 -7.18 -14.52 -7.56
N PRO A 77 -8.21 -15.13 -8.17
CA PRO A 77 -9.60 -14.97 -7.74
C PRO A 77 -9.89 -15.54 -6.35
N ASN A 78 -9.11 -16.52 -5.92
CA ASN A 78 -9.21 -17.17 -4.61
C ASN A 78 -8.35 -16.46 -3.55
N ALA A 79 -7.66 -15.37 -3.90
CA ALA A 79 -6.88 -14.53 -3.01
C ALA A 79 -7.58 -13.17 -2.75
N PRO A 80 -7.16 -12.42 -1.71
CA PRO A 80 -7.60 -11.03 -1.54
C PRO A 80 -7.10 -10.14 -2.67
N THR A 81 -7.87 -9.12 -2.99
CA THR A 81 -7.34 -7.99 -3.77
C THR A 81 -6.54 -7.08 -2.84
N VAL A 82 -5.26 -6.90 -3.11
CA VAL A 82 -4.38 -6.03 -2.32
C VAL A 82 -4.21 -4.70 -3.05
N ILE A 83 -4.47 -3.59 -2.36
CA ILE A 83 -4.21 -2.24 -2.88
C ILE A 83 -3.07 -1.61 -2.09
N HIS A 84 -1.89 -1.46 -2.70
CA HIS A 84 -0.73 -0.82 -2.08
C HIS A 84 -0.65 0.66 -2.46
N MET A 85 -0.52 1.55 -1.48
CA MET A 85 -0.49 3.01 -1.70
C MET A 85 0.80 3.61 -1.15
N PRO A 86 1.80 3.90 -2.00
CA PRO A 86 3.02 4.56 -1.57
C PRO A 86 2.72 5.93 -0.93
N LEU A 87 3.36 6.25 0.18
CA LEU A 87 3.20 7.56 0.84
C LEU A 87 3.67 8.71 -0.06
N LEU A 88 4.77 8.48 -0.79
CA LEU A 88 5.38 9.42 -1.73
C LEU A 88 5.27 8.84 -3.14
N ASN A 89 4.61 9.55 -4.03
CA ASN A 89 4.39 9.16 -5.42
C ASN A 89 4.53 10.36 -6.36
N ALA A 90 4.55 10.09 -7.67
CA ALA A 90 4.74 11.11 -8.69
C ALA A 90 3.75 12.29 -8.54
N SER A 91 2.49 11.98 -8.19
CA SER A 91 1.40 12.95 -8.06
C SER A 91 1.59 13.90 -6.88
N ASN A 92 1.72 13.37 -5.66
CA ASN A 92 1.84 14.22 -4.48
C ASN A 92 3.23 14.87 -4.36
N CYS A 93 4.28 14.27 -4.91
CA CYS A 93 5.63 14.83 -4.96
C CYS A 93 5.90 15.72 -6.18
N LYS A 94 4.96 15.86 -7.12
CA LYS A 94 5.13 16.64 -8.36
C LYS A 94 6.36 16.23 -9.17
N GLY A 95 6.65 14.93 -9.24
CA GLY A 95 7.81 14.41 -9.98
C GLY A 95 9.17 14.53 -9.26
N GLU A 96 9.17 14.87 -7.96
CA GLU A 96 10.39 15.00 -7.17
C GLU A 96 10.55 13.88 -6.12
N VAL A 97 10.08 12.66 -6.42
CA VAL A 97 9.94 11.60 -5.40
C VAL A 97 11.27 11.31 -4.67
N ASN A 98 12.39 11.30 -5.39
CA ASN A 98 13.70 11.02 -4.79
C ASN A 98 14.13 12.09 -3.78
N MET A 99 13.90 13.38 -4.07
CA MET A 99 14.19 14.46 -3.13
C MET A 99 13.40 14.28 -1.82
N TRP A 100 12.12 13.90 -1.92
CA TRP A 100 11.30 13.64 -0.74
C TRP A 100 11.78 12.39 0.01
N LYS A 101 12.17 11.31 -0.68
CA LYS A 101 12.75 10.12 -0.03
C LYS A 101 14.04 10.42 0.71
N ASP A 102 14.93 11.21 0.13
CA ASP A 102 16.20 11.58 0.76
C ASP A 102 16.00 12.47 1.99
N ARG A 103 14.94 13.30 1.97
CA ARG A 103 14.58 14.18 3.08
C ARG A 103 13.95 13.47 4.27
N TYR A 104 13.23 12.36 4.05
CA TYR A 104 12.53 11.62 5.10
C TYR A 104 13.10 10.20 5.20
N GLN A 105 14.21 10.06 5.91
CA GLN A 105 14.82 8.76 6.18
C GLN A 105 14.35 8.21 7.52
N THR A 106 14.36 6.88 7.69
CA THR A 106 14.01 6.22 8.96
C THR A 106 15.06 6.45 10.05
N PHE A 107 16.34 6.53 9.67
CA PHE A 107 17.45 6.74 10.60
C PHE A 107 18.05 8.13 10.36
N GLN A 108 17.57 9.11 11.10
CA GLN A 108 18.08 10.48 11.06
C GLN A 108 17.84 11.19 12.40
N SER A 109 18.35 12.42 12.53
CA SER A 109 17.99 13.31 13.63
C SER A 109 16.49 13.63 13.63
N ALA A 110 16.00 14.11 14.77
CA ALA A 110 14.61 14.51 14.93
C ALA A 110 14.14 15.43 13.78
N TYR A 111 12.92 15.20 13.30
CA TYR A 111 12.28 16.08 12.33
C TYR A 111 11.96 17.42 12.99
N ASP A 112 12.24 18.52 12.29
CA ASP A 112 11.74 19.82 12.70
C ASP A 112 10.25 19.99 12.36
N ASP A 113 9.63 21.01 12.95
CA ASP A 113 8.20 21.28 12.74
C ASP A 113 7.82 21.49 11.27
N LYS A 114 8.73 22.03 10.45
CA LYS A 114 8.48 22.26 9.02
C LYS A 114 8.49 20.93 8.26
N MET A 115 9.42 20.03 8.57
CA MET A 115 9.45 18.68 8.00
C MET A 115 8.18 17.90 8.36
N ILE A 116 7.71 17.98 9.61
CA ILE A 116 6.48 17.32 10.02
C ILE A 116 5.29 17.89 9.22
N ARG A 117 5.16 19.22 9.14
CA ARG A 117 4.09 19.87 8.36
C ARG A 117 4.13 19.49 6.88
N ASP A 118 5.30 19.54 6.26
CA ASP A 118 5.50 19.18 4.86
C ASP A 118 5.07 17.73 4.60
N LEU A 119 5.48 16.79 5.46
CA LEU A 119 5.09 15.38 5.35
C LEU A 119 3.58 15.19 5.50
N MET A 120 2.94 15.86 6.46
CA MET A 120 1.48 15.82 6.63
C MET A 120 0.74 16.33 5.39
N VAL A 121 1.23 17.42 4.77
CA VAL A 121 0.66 17.94 3.52
C VAL A 121 0.78 16.91 2.40
N LYS A 122 1.94 16.26 2.25
CA LYS A 122 2.11 15.20 1.23
C LYS A 122 1.22 13.99 1.46
N ALA A 123 1.08 13.55 2.70
CA ALA A 123 0.15 12.49 3.07
C ALA A 123 -1.30 12.86 2.76
N GLY A 124 -1.72 14.07 3.11
CA GLY A 124 -3.05 14.60 2.80
C GLY A 124 -3.32 14.63 1.30
N LEU A 125 -2.36 15.15 0.52
CA LEU A 125 -2.44 15.17 -0.95
C LEU A 125 -2.53 13.76 -1.55
N ASN A 126 -1.82 12.78 -0.97
CA ASN A 126 -1.90 11.40 -1.44
C ASN A 126 -3.34 10.86 -1.38
N ILE A 127 -4.01 11.10 -0.24
CA ILE A 127 -5.39 10.66 -0.03
C ILE A 127 -6.35 11.44 -0.94
N THR A 128 -6.25 12.77 -0.97
CA THR A 128 -7.20 13.60 -1.73
C THR A 128 -7.09 13.37 -3.22
N ASN A 129 -5.88 13.21 -3.75
CA ASN A 129 -5.66 13.01 -5.19
C ASN A 129 -6.11 11.60 -5.63
N THR A 130 -6.01 10.62 -4.74
CA THR A 130 -6.26 9.22 -5.06
C THR A 130 -7.70 8.78 -4.77
N LYS A 131 -8.43 9.47 -3.88
CA LYS A 131 -9.77 9.10 -3.39
C LYS A 131 -10.73 8.65 -4.50
N GLY A 132 -10.87 9.44 -5.57
CA GLY A 132 -11.82 9.13 -6.65
C GLY A 132 -11.46 7.83 -7.39
N LYS A 133 -10.17 7.64 -7.69
CA LYS A 133 -9.66 6.43 -8.36
C LYS A 133 -9.79 5.20 -7.45
N LEU A 134 -9.48 5.36 -6.16
CA LEU A 134 -9.58 4.29 -5.16
C LEU A 134 -11.03 3.82 -4.97
N LEU A 135 -11.98 4.75 -4.86
CA LEU A 135 -13.41 4.40 -4.74
C LEU A 135 -13.91 3.65 -5.97
N LYS A 136 -13.49 4.07 -7.17
CA LYS A 136 -13.81 3.37 -8.41
C LYS A 136 -13.23 1.96 -8.43
N GLU A 137 -11.96 1.80 -8.06
CA GLU A 137 -11.32 0.48 -7.98
C GLU A 137 -12.04 -0.43 -6.98
N ILE A 138 -12.38 0.09 -5.78
CA ILE A 138 -13.13 -0.67 -4.78
C ILE A 138 -14.48 -1.14 -5.33
N ASP A 139 -15.23 -0.26 -6.00
CA ASP A 139 -16.52 -0.62 -6.61
C ASP A 139 -16.33 -1.71 -7.69
N GLU A 140 -15.31 -1.61 -8.53
CA GLU A 140 -15.00 -2.62 -9.53
C GLU A 140 -14.59 -3.96 -8.91
N VAL A 141 -13.76 -3.95 -7.85
CA VAL A 141 -13.42 -5.16 -7.06
C VAL A 141 -14.67 -5.82 -6.50
N VAL A 142 -15.57 -5.04 -5.89
CA VAL A 142 -16.82 -5.54 -5.32
C VAL A 142 -17.72 -6.15 -6.40
N LYS A 143 -17.83 -5.50 -7.57
CA LYS A 143 -18.61 -6.04 -8.71
C LYS A 143 -18.02 -7.35 -9.22
N ARG A 144 -16.69 -7.42 -9.41
CA ARG A 144 -16.01 -8.65 -9.87
C ARG A 144 -16.26 -9.82 -8.92
N LYS A 145 -16.14 -9.59 -7.60
CA LYS A 145 -16.35 -10.64 -6.58
C LYS A 145 -17.82 -11.05 -6.39
N LYS A 146 -18.79 -10.23 -6.80
CA LYS A 146 -20.22 -10.60 -6.79
C LYS A 146 -20.61 -11.49 -7.97
N ASN A 147 -19.90 -11.38 -9.08
CA ASN A 147 -20.20 -12.10 -10.32
C ASN A 147 -19.39 -13.40 -10.46
N GLN A 148 -18.76 -13.85 -9.37
CA GLN A 148 -17.83 -14.96 -9.28
C GLN A 148 -18.35 -15.95 -8.24
#